data_AF-A0A2N9I7U9-F1
#
_entry.id   AF-A0A2N9I7U9-F1
#
_cell.length_a   1.000
_cell.length_b   1.000
_cell.length_c   1.000
_cell.angle_alpha   90.00
_cell.angle_beta   90.00
_cell.angle_gamma   90.00
#
_symmetry.space_group_name_H-M   'P 1'
#
loop_
_entity.id
_entity.type
_entity.pdbx_description
1 polymer ?
#
loop_
_entity_poly.entity_id
_entity_poly.type
_entity_poly.pdbx_seq_one_letter_code
_entity_poly.pdbx_strand_id
1 'polypeptide(L)'
;MLGMGRCNGKKKRLLELFGNWCNEVITLLRETPEHMILWRDIYDRDMIYCWGIGRVTLLGDAAHPMQPNFGQGGCMAIEDCYQLILELDKFAKSGSDVQESYEIVSTLRRYEKNRMFRVSTVHAASRMA
;
A
#
# COMPACT_ATOMS: atom_id res chain seq x y z
N MET A 1 19.71 -18.15 10.43
CA MET A 1 18.87 -18.94 11.36
C MET A 1 17.39 -18.79 10.96
N LEU A 2 17.03 -19.23 9.75
CA LEU A 2 15.73 -19.01 9.13
C LEU A 2 15.08 -20.39 8.91
N GLY A 3 14.21 -20.83 9.83
CA GLY A 3 13.52 -22.11 9.60
C GLY A 3 12.65 -22.67 10.74
N MET A 4 12.88 -22.30 12.00
CA MET A 4 12.22 -22.97 13.13
C MET A 4 10.82 -22.45 13.53
N GLY A 5 10.29 -21.38 12.92
CA GLY A 5 9.11 -20.67 13.46
C GLY A 5 7.80 -20.74 12.66
N ARG A 6 7.77 -21.37 11.49
CA ARG A 6 6.67 -21.16 10.53
C ARG A 6 5.34 -21.84 10.86
N CYS A 7 5.30 -22.81 11.77
CA CYS A 7 4.09 -23.60 11.98
C CYS A 7 3.74 -23.95 13.44
N ASN A 8 4.68 -23.90 14.40
CA ASN A 8 4.40 -24.15 15.82
C ASN A 8 5.22 -23.19 16.72
N GLY A 9 4.59 -22.61 17.75
CA GLY A 9 5.27 -21.80 18.76
C GLY A 9 5.17 -20.29 18.56
N LYS A 10 4.18 -19.81 17.79
CA LYS A 10 3.92 -18.37 17.59
C LYS A 10 3.57 -17.70 18.92
N LYS A 11 2.72 -18.32 19.74
CA LYS A 11 2.41 -17.81 21.08
C LYS A 11 3.65 -17.75 21.96
N LYS A 12 4.46 -18.82 21.97
CA LYS A 12 5.71 -18.86 22.74
C LYS A 12 6.62 -17.70 22.34
N ARG A 13 6.81 -17.47 21.03
CA ARG A 13 7.62 -16.37 20.50
C ARG A 13 7.07 -14.99 20.90
N LEU A 14 5.76 -14.80 20.84
CA LEU A 14 5.13 -13.55 21.27
C LEU A 14 5.31 -13.31 22.77
N LEU A 15 5.20 -14.35 23.60
CA LEU A 15 5.45 -14.24 25.04
C LEU A 15 6.92 -13.98 25.38
N GLU A 16 7.88 -14.52 24.60
CA GLU A 16 9.30 -14.16 24.74
C GLU A 16 9.57 -12.68 24.41
N LEU A 17 8.84 -12.11 23.44
CA LEU A 17 9.00 -10.72 23.03
C LEU A 17 8.26 -9.73 23.94
N PHE A 18 7.05 -10.07 24.36
CA PHE A 18 6.10 -9.14 24.98
C PHE A 18 5.67 -9.57 26.40
N GLY A 19 6.27 -10.60 26.97
CA GLY A 19 5.91 -11.15 28.28
C GLY A 19 6.11 -10.21 29.48
N ASN A 20 6.79 -9.09 29.28
CA ASN A 20 7.02 -8.05 30.29
C ASN A 20 6.15 -6.79 30.08
N TRP A 21 5.18 -6.84 29.15
CA TRP A 21 4.24 -5.73 28.93
C TRP A 21 3.11 -5.76 29.96
N CYS A 22 2.17 -4.81 29.88
CA CYS A 22 1.04 -4.77 30.79
C CYS A 22 0.20 -6.05 30.75
N ASN A 23 -0.53 -6.30 31.85
CA ASN A 23 -1.27 -7.55 32.06
C ASN A 23 -2.32 -7.80 30.97
N GLU A 24 -2.88 -6.75 30.39
CA GLU A 24 -3.87 -6.81 29.31
C GLU A 24 -3.27 -7.46 28.05
N VAL A 25 -2.06 -7.06 27.66
CA VAL A 25 -1.37 -7.64 26.48
C VAL A 25 -1.02 -9.11 26.74
N ILE A 26 -0.49 -9.43 27.92
CA ILE A 26 -0.15 -10.80 28.30
C ILE A 26 -1.40 -11.69 28.29
N THR A 27 -2.52 -11.17 28.82
CA THR A 27 -3.80 -11.90 28.84
C THR A 27 -4.29 -12.18 27.43
N LEU A 28 -4.29 -11.18 26.53
CA LEU A 28 -4.66 -11.38 25.13
C LEU A 28 -3.81 -12.46 24.43
N LEU A 29 -2.49 -12.47 24.67
CA LEU A 29 -1.61 -13.49 24.10
C LEU A 29 -1.88 -14.90 24.65
N ARG A 30 -2.20 -15.02 25.94
CA ARG A 30 -2.51 -16.31 26.58
C ARG A 30 -3.84 -16.87 26.10
N GLU A 31 -4.87 -16.03 26.03
CA GLU A 31 -6.24 -16.43 25.67
C GLU A 31 -6.41 -16.70 24.16
N THR A 32 -5.62 -16.05 23.29
CA THR A 32 -5.73 -16.29 21.83
C THR A 32 -5.25 -17.71 21.47
N PRO A 33 -6.08 -18.59 20.88
CA PRO A 33 -5.66 -19.93 20.49
C PRO A 33 -4.49 -19.91 19.47
N GLU A 34 -3.53 -20.83 19.58
CA GLU A 34 -2.32 -20.85 18.72
C GLU A 34 -2.65 -20.85 17.21
N HIS A 35 -3.71 -21.56 16.81
CA HIS A 35 -4.14 -21.65 15.41
C HIS A 35 -4.75 -20.33 14.88
N MET A 36 -5.22 -19.45 15.76
CA MET A 36 -5.74 -18.13 15.40
C MET A 36 -4.64 -17.07 15.29
N ILE A 37 -3.43 -17.35 15.77
CA ILE A 37 -2.29 -16.44 15.62
C ILE A 37 -1.76 -16.54 14.20
N LEU A 38 -1.93 -15.48 13.43
CA LEU A 38 -1.47 -15.39 12.05
C LEU A 38 -0.04 -14.85 12.01
N TRP A 39 0.81 -15.53 11.24
CA TRP A 39 2.12 -15.01 10.86
C TRP A 39 2.04 -14.54 9.42
N ARG A 40 2.32 -13.25 9.18
CA ARG A 40 2.43 -12.68 7.84
C ARG A 40 3.70 -11.84 7.79
N ASP A 41 4.59 -12.22 6.88
CA ASP A 41 5.78 -11.42 6.60
C ASP A 41 5.33 -10.12 5.92
N ILE A 42 5.80 -8.98 6.41
CA ILE A 42 5.50 -7.68 5.84
C ILE A 42 6.55 -7.40 4.77
N TYR A 43 6.09 -7.18 3.54
CA TYR A 43 6.93 -6.80 2.41
C TYR A 43 6.49 -5.43 1.91
N ASP A 44 7.44 -4.57 1.63
CA ASP A 44 7.24 -3.33 0.91
C ASP A 44 8.33 -3.18 -0.16
N ARG A 45 8.31 -2.06 -0.88
CA ARG A 45 9.37 -1.72 -1.84
C ARG A 45 9.63 -0.22 -1.82
N ASP A 46 10.82 0.17 -2.27
CA ASP A 46 11.15 1.58 -2.45
C ASP A 46 10.24 2.25 -3.48
N MET A 47 9.99 3.53 -3.27
CA MET A 47 9.08 4.29 -4.11
C MET A 47 9.61 4.38 -5.55
N ILE A 48 8.73 4.13 -6.52
CA ILE A 48 9.00 4.36 -7.93
C ILE A 48 8.36 5.67 -8.38
N TYR A 49 9.09 6.45 -9.18
CA TYR A 49 8.65 7.76 -9.67
C TYR A 49 8.09 7.73 -11.10
N CYS A 50 8.09 6.56 -11.73
CA CYS A 50 7.47 6.31 -13.02
C CYS A 50 6.45 5.20 -12.85
N TRP A 51 5.17 5.51 -13.00
CA TRP A 51 4.10 4.53 -12.81
C TRP A 51 3.60 3.94 -14.13
N GLY A 52 4.14 4.32 -15.28
CA GLY A 52 3.64 3.80 -16.54
C GLY A 52 4.47 4.18 -17.75
N ILE A 53 4.15 3.55 -18.88
CA ILE A 53 4.78 3.80 -20.18
C ILE A 53 3.67 3.83 -21.24
N GLY A 54 3.67 4.85 -22.09
CA GLY A 54 2.63 5.04 -23.09
C GLY A 54 1.24 5.07 -22.46
N ARG A 55 0.33 4.25 -22.99
CA ARG A 55 -1.08 4.17 -22.58
C ARG A 55 -1.33 3.27 -21.35
N VAL A 56 -0.27 2.88 -20.65
CA VAL A 56 -0.35 2.06 -19.43
C VAL A 56 0.12 2.88 -18.24
N THR A 57 -0.60 2.77 -17.12
CA THR A 57 -0.23 3.32 -15.81
C THR A 57 -0.62 2.35 -14.70
N LEU A 58 0.09 2.43 -13.57
CA LEU A 58 -0.11 1.66 -12.35
C LEU A 58 -0.89 2.49 -11.33
N LEU A 59 -1.64 1.83 -10.46
CA LEU A 59 -2.33 2.43 -9.30
C LEU A 59 -2.32 1.46 -8.11
N GLY A 60 -2.59 1.97 -6.90
CA GLY A 60 -2.61 1.16 -5.67
C GLY A 60 -1.27 0.48 -5.41
N ASP A 61 -1.30 -0.71 -4.81
CA ASP A 61 -0.08 -1.49 -4.48
C ASP A 61 0.78 -1.83 -5.71
N ALA A 62 0.19 -1.83 -6.92
CA ALA A 62 0.97 -1.99 -8.14
C ALA A 62 1.91 -0.79 -8.36
N ALA A 63 1.52 0.42 -7.96
CA ALA A 63 2.32 1.65 -8.05
C ALA A 63 3.12 1.95 -6.77
N HIS A 64 2.56 1.70 -5.59
CA HIS A 64 3.11 2.18 -4.31
C HIS A 64 2.77 1.27 -3.12
N PRO A 65 3.26 0.02 -3.09
CA PRO A 65 3.04 -0.85 -1.94
C PRO A 65 3.79 -0.27 -0.74
N MET A 66 3.09 -0.19 0.39
CA MET A 66 3.54 0.47 1.60
C MET A 66 3.33 -0.42 2.82
N GLN A 67 4.06 -0.15 3.89
CA GLN A 67 3.87 -0.88 5.14
C GLN A 67 2.46 -0.60 5.71
N PRO A 68 1.81 -1.61 6.31
CA PRO A 68 0.42 -1.49 6.75
C PRO A 68 0.24 -0.66 8.03
N ASN A 69 1.31 -0.07 8.56
CA ASN A 69 1.35 0.59 9.88
C ASN A 69 0.28 1.67 10.07
N PHE A 70 -0.14 2.36 9.00
CA PHE A 70 -1.23 3.34 9.04
C PHE A 70 -2.54 2.90 8.39
N GLY A 71 -2.61 1.66 7.87
CA GLY A 71 -3.80 1.15 7.19
C GLY A 71 -4.21 1.96 5.94
N GLN A 72 -3.29 2.73 5.35
CA GLN A 72 -3.62 3.68 4.28
C GLN A 72 -3.60 3.07 2.87
N GLY A 73 -3.02 1.89 2.65
CA GLY A 73 -2.87 1.33 1.29
C GLY A 73 -4.17 1.29 0.48
N GLY A 74 -5.26 0.82 1.10
CA GLY A 74 -6.59 0.79 0.48
C GLY A 74 -7.15 2.19 0.18
N CYS A 75 -7.04 3.12 1.14
CA CYS A 75 -7.47 4.51 0.96
C CYS A 75 -6.70 5.19 -0.18
N MET A 76 -5.41 4.91 -0.30
CA MET A 76 -4.54 5.46 -1.34
C MET A 76 -4.94 4.95 -2.74
N ALA A 77 -5.29 3.67 -2.87
CA ALA A 77 -5.81 3.12 -4.12
C ALA A 77 -7.16 3.76 -4.51
N ILE A 78 -8.05 4.05 -3.56
CA ILE A 78 -9.33 4.73 -3.83
C ILE A 78 -9.08 6.17 -4.32
N GLU A 79 -8.18 6.90 -3.66
CA GLU A 79 -7.80 8.24 -4.10
C GLU A 79 -7.15 8.25 -5.49
N ASP A 80 -6.37 7.22 -5.83
CA ASP A 80 -5.81 7.05 -7.17
C ASP A 80 -6.92 6.90 -8.22
N CYS A 81 -7.89 6.01 -7.97
CA CYS A 81 -9.04 5.81 -8.84
C CYS A 81 -9.80 7.11 -9.06
N TYR A 82 -10.06 7.86 -7.97
CA TYR A 82 -10.74 9.15 -8.06
C TYR A 82 -9.96 10.16 -8.92
N GLN A 83 -8.65 10.32 -8.68
CA GLN A 83 -7.82 11.24 -9.45
C GLN A 83 -7.70 10.82 -10.93
N LEU A 84 -7.61 9.52 -11.20
CA LEU A 84 -7.57 9.00 -12.58
C LEU A 84 -8.88 9.29 -13.30
N ILE A 85 -10.03 9.03 -12.67
CA ILE A 85 -11.36 9.34 -13.23
C ILE A 85 -11.48 10.84 -13.52
N LEU A 86 -11.03 11.72 -12.61
CA LEU A 86 -11.05 13.16 -12.83
C LEU A 86 -10.26 13.59 -14.06
N GLU A 87 -9.07 13.01 -14.29
CA GLU A 87 -8.26 13.35 -15.45
C GLU A 87 -8.87 12.79 -16.75
N LEU A 88 -9.43 11.57 -16.72
CA LEU A 88 -10.10 10.96 -17.87
C LEU A 88 -11.41 11.67 -18.25
N ASP A 89 -12.19 12.15 -17.27
CA ASP A 89 -13.42 12.92 -17.51
C ASP A 89 -13.12 14.27 -18.16
N LYS A 90 -12.05 14.96 -17.74
CA LYS A 90 -11.58 16.18 -18.40
C LYS A 90 -11.20 15.91 -19.85
N PHE A 91 -10.49 14.80 -20.11
CA PHE A 91 -10.12 14.38 -21.46
C PHE A 91 -11.36 14.08 -22.33
N ALA A 92 -12.35 13.36 -21.80
CA ALA A 92 -13.57 13.05 -22.53
C ALA A 92 -14.36 14.32 -22.92
N LYS A 93 -14.35 15.35 -22.07
CA LYS A 93 -15.06 16.62 -22.31
C LYS A 93 -14.36 17.56 -23.30
N SER A 94 -13.07 17.37 -23.59
CA SER A 94 -12.33 18.27 -24.48
C SER A 94 -12.56 18.05 -25.98
N GLY A 95 -13.39 17.06 -26.37
CA GLY A 95 -13.92 16.93 -27.74
C GLY A 95 -12.88 16.72 -28.85
N SER A 96 -11.72 16.15 -28.55
CA SER A 96 -10.59 16.06 -29.48
C SER A 96 -10.65 14.80 -30.37
N ASP A 97 -11.29 14.95 -31.54
CA ASP A 97 -11.54 13.88 -32.52
C ASP A 97 -10.30 13.45 -33.36
N VAL A 98 -9.09 14.01 -33.15
CA VAL A 98 -7.96 13.79 -34.09
C VAL A 98 -6.57 13.59 -33.45
N GLN A 99 -6.39 13.54 -32.13
CA GLN A 99 -5.06 13.22 -31.54
C GLN A 99 -5.14 12.34 -30.27
N GLU A 100 -5.98 11.31 -30.29
CA GLU A 100 -6.31 10.47 -29.13
C GLU A 100 -5.08 9.86 -28.41
N SER A 101 -4.00 9.58 -29.14
CA SER A 101 -2.83 8.87 -28.59
C SER A 101 -1.98 9.72 -27.65
N TYR A 102 -1.72 10.98 -27.97
CA TYR A 102 -0.85 11.83 -27.16
C TYR A 102 -1.62 12.39 -25.96
N GLU A 103 -2.88 12.74 -26.18
CA GLU A 103 -3.76 13.29 -25.15
C GLU A 103 -4.02 12.28 -24.02
N ILE A 104 -4.27 11.00 -24.33
CA ILE A 104 -4.45 9.98 -23.28
C ILE A 104 -3.17 9.76 -22.46
N VAL A 105 -2.00 9.71 -23.11
CA VAL A 105 -0.72 9.52 -22.41
C VAL A 105 -0.47 10.68 -21.46
N SER A 106 -0.68 11.92 -21.92
CA SER A 106 -0.52 13.11 -21.07
C SER A 106 -1.48 13.10 -19.88
N THR A 107 -2.71 12.60 -20.08
CA THR A 107 -3.73 12.44 -19.05
C THR A 107 -3.29 11.48 -17.95
N LEU A 108 -2.74 10.31 -18.34
CA LEU A 108 -2.19 9.35 -17.38
C LEU A 108 -1.01 9.95 -16.61
N ARG A 109 -0.10 10.70 -17.26
CA ARG A 109 1.02 11.36 -16.54
C ARG A 109 0.55 12.45 -15.58
N ARG A 110 -0.54 13.18 -15.89
CA ARG A 110 -1.12 14.17 -14.96
C ARG A 110 -1.69 13.49 -13.72
N TYR A 111 -2.39 12.37 -13.89
CA TYR A 111 -2.84 11.54 -12.77
C TYR A 111 -1.67 11.17 -11.85
N GLU A 112 -0.61 10.58 -12.42
CA GLU A 112 0.58 10.14 -11.65
C GLU A 112 1.22 11.31 -10.90
N LYS A 113 1.44 12.44 -11.58
CA LYS A 113 2.03 13.64 -10.99
C LYS A 113 1.20 14.19 -9.83
N ASN A 114 -0.12 14.25 -9.99
CA ASN A 114 -1.02 14.77 -8.96
C ASN A 114 -1.06 13.87 -7.72
N ARG A 115 -0.85 12.57 -7.89
CA ARG A 115 -0.80 11.61 -6.79
C ARG A 115 0.57 11.54 -6.11
N MET A 116 1.64 11.73 -6.87
CA MET A 116 3.02 11.46 -6.43
C MET A 116 3.37 12.05 -5.05
N PHE A 117 3.04 13.32 -4.82
CA PHE A 117 3.37 13.99 -3.55
C PHE A 117 2.64 13.39 -2.35
N ARG A 118 1.35 13.09 -2.50
CA ARG A 118 0.55 12.48 -1.43
C ARG A 118 1.04 11.06 -1.16
N VAL A 119 1.29 10.28 -2.21
CA VAL A 119 1.82 8.92 -2.08
C VAL A 119 3.18 8.89 -1.41
N SER A 120 4.11 9.75 -1.82
CA SER A 120 5.46 9.79 -1.24
C SER A 120 5.43 10.12 0.25
N THR A 121 4.55 11.04 0.64
CA THR A 121 4.40 11.45 2.03
C THR A 121 3.88 10.29 2.89
N VAL A 122 2.83 9.60 2.44
CA VAL A 122 2.24 8.48 3.19
C VAL A 122 3.18 7.26 3.22
N HIS A 123 3.85 6.96 2.11
CA HIS A 123 4.81 5.85 2.02
C HIS A 123 5.97 6.06 3.01
N ALA A 124 6.60 7.23 2.99
CA ALA A 124 7.68 7.56 3.91
C ALA A 124 7.22 7.54 5.37
N ALA A 125 6.04 8.10 5.66
CA ALA A 125 5.49 8.12 7.00
C ALA A 125 5.17 6.70 7.50
N SER A 126 4.69 5.80 6.63
CA SER A 126 4.40 4.41 6.99
C SER A 126 5.64 3.63 7.46
N ARG A 127 6.83 3.97 6.94
CA ARG A 127 8.11 3.35 7.32
C ARG A 127 8.71 3.85 8.63
N MET A 128 8.26 5.03 9.08
CA MET A 128 8.75 5.65 10.31
C MET A 128 7.88 5.32 11.53
N ALA A 129 6.79 4.56 11.33
CA ALA A 129 5.80 4.20 12.34
C ALA A 129 6.12 2.89 13.06
#